data_AF-A0A183CPB6-F1
#
_entry.id   AF-A0A183CPB6-F1
#
_cell.length_a   1.000
_cell.length_b   1.000
_cell.length_c   1.000
_cell.angle_alpha   90.00
_cell.angle_beta   90.00
_cell.angle_gamma   90.00
#
_symmetry.space_group_name_H-M   'P 1'
#
loop_
_entity.id
_entity.type
_entity.pdbx_description
1 polymer ?
#
loop_
_entity_poly.entity_id
_entity_poly.type
_entity_poly.pdbx_seq_one_letter_code
_entity_poly.pdbx_strand_id
1 'polypeptide(L)'
;MSTKRPQEQTVRAASPGSGAERNIDLQYSEAKVIGNGSFGVVYLAKLVHNNEDVAIKKVLQDKRFKNRELQIMRRLEHRNVVKLKYFFYCSGDKKDEVYLNLILEFVPDTVYR
;
A
#
# COMPACT_ATOMS: atom_id res chain seq x y z
N MET A 1 31.45 6.38 8.40
CA MET A 1 30.48 5.94 7.37
C MET A 1 29.15 6.64 7.66
N SER A 2 28.72 7.58 6.81
CA SER A 2 27.49 8.34 7.05
C SER A 2 26.29 7.50 6.61
N THR A 3 25.58 6.91 7.56
CA THR A 3 24.29 6.25 7.30
C THR A 3 23.30 7.34 6.89
N LYS A 4 22.99 7.45 5.59
CA LYS A 4 21.89 8.29 5.12
C LYS A 4 20.62 7.83 5.84
N ARG A 5 19.97 8.73 6.58
CA ARG A 5 18.67 8.47 7.20
C ARG A 5 17.70 7.98 6.11
N PRO A 6 16.90 6.93 6.36
CA PRO A 6 15.85 6.53 5.44
C PRO A 6 14.94 7.73 5.15
N GLN A 7 14.60 7.95 3.88
CA GLN A 7 13.66 9.01 3.53
C GLN A 7 12.26 8.58 3.96
N GLU A 8 11.73 9.25 4.98
CA GLU A 8 10.37 9.03 5.47
C GLU A 8 9.35 9.75 4.58
N GLN A 9 8.21 9.11 4.37
CA GLN A 9 7.07 9.63 3.61
C GLN A 9 5.84 9.67 4.51
N THR A 10 5.17 10.83 4.56
CA THR A 10 3.89 11.01 5.26
C THR A 10 2.76 11.01 4.25
N VAL A 11 1.73 10.19 4.46
CA VAL A 11 0.54 10.12 3.61
C VAL A 11 -0.73 10.15 4.44
N ARG A 12 -1.78 10.75 3.89
CA ARG A 12 -3.11 10.69 4.49
C ARG A 12 -3.83 9.42 4.03
N ALA A 13 -3.93 8.43 4.91
CA ALA A 13 -4.47 7.11 4.62
C ALA A 13 -5.75 6.81 5.40
N ALA A 14 -6.60 5.95 4.87
CA ALA A 14 -7.82 5.48 5.51
C ALA A 14 -7.65 4.04 5.99
N SER A 15 -8.25 3.71 7.14
CA SER A 15 -8.35 2.33 7.63
C SER A 15 -9.58 1.62 7.02
N PRO A 16 -9.50 0.31 6.71
CA PRO A 16 -10.55 -0.42 5.98
C PRO A 16 -11.75 -0.89 6.81
N GLY A 17 -11.86 -0.48 8.09
CA GLY A 17 -12.87 -1.00 9.02
C GLY A 17 -14.32 -0.59 8.72
N SER A 18 -15.26 -1.34 9.32
CA SER A 18 -16.73 -1.20 9.17
C SER A 18 -17.35 0.05 9.81
N GLY A 19 -16.55 0.87 10.49
CA GLY A 19 -16.96 2.15 11.07
C GLY A 19 -16.77 3.32 10.10
N ALA A 20 -16.96 4.56 10.58
CA ALA A 20 -16.59 5.74 9.81
C ALA A 20 -15.10 5.67 9.42
N GLU A 21 -14.80 5.81 8.12
CA GLU A 21 -13.43 5.82 7.60
C GLU A 21 -12.63 6.90 8.33
N ARG A 22 -11.68 6.47 9.18
CA ARG A 22 -10.80 7.40 9.87
C ARG A 22 -9.59 7.64 8.98
N ASN A 23 -9.51 8.86 8.46
CA ASN A 23 -8.29 9.34 7.82
C ASN A 23 -7.24 9.59 8.90
N ILE A 24 -6.07 8.98 8.75
CA ILE A 24 -4.91 9.11 9.62
C ILE A 24 -3.70 9.57 8.82
N ASP A 25 -2.81 10.33 9.45
CA ASP A 25 -1.49 10.59 8.88
C ASP A 25 -0.58 9.39 9.19
N LEU A 26 -0.17 8.70 8.13
CA LEU A 26 0.66 7.50 8.22
C LEU A 26 2.05 7.81 7.68
N GLN A 27 3.07 7.44 8.44
CA GLN A 27 4.47 7.56 8.05
C GLN A 27 5.07 6.19 7.74
N TYR A 28 5.79 6.11 6.63
CA TYR A 28 6.57 4.93 6.27
C TYR A 28 7.93 5.29 5.68
N SER A 29 8.89 4.38 5.76
CA SER A 29 10.25 4.52 5.24
C SER A 29 10.65 3.33 4.37
N GLU A 30 11.84 3.38 3.78
CA GLU A 30 12.49 2.23 3.14
C GLU A 30 11.72 1.63 1.95
N ALA A 31 11.04 2.45 1.14
CA ALA A 31 10.28 1.99 -0.02
C ALA A 31 11.18 1.34 -1.10
N LYS A 32 11.24 0.01 -1.12
CA LYS A 32 12.00 -0.81 -2.07
C LYS A 32 11.05 -1.59 -2.97
N VAL A 33 11.24 -1.53 -4.29
CA VAL A 33 10.46 -2.36 -5.24
C VAL A 33 10.75 -3.84 -5.00
N ILE A 34 9.70 -4.63 -4.79
CA ILE A 34 9.79 -6.10 -4.61
C ILE A 34 8.98 -6.88 -5.67
N GLY A 35 8.14 -6.20 -6.45
CA GLY A 35 7.38 -6.85 -7.51
C GLY A 35 6.88 -5.85 -8.55
N ASN A 36 6.87 -6.27 -9.81
CA ASN A 36 6.30 -5.54 -10.93
C ASN A 36 5.31 -6.45 -11.64
N GLY A 37 4.07 -6.00 -11.79
CA GLY A 37 3.04 -6.71 -12.52
C GLY A 37 2.38 -5.83 -13.57
N SER A 38 1.51 -6.40 -14.38
CA SER A 38 0.72 -5.68 -15.39
C SER A 38 -0.11 -4.53 -14.80
N PHE A 39 -0.56 -4.67 -13.55
CA PHE A 39 -1.45 -3.72 -12.90
C PHE A 39 -0.72 -2.65 -12.08
N GLY A 40 0.58 -2.79 -11.83
CA GLY A 40 1.31 -1.83 -11.01
C GLY A 40 2.56 -2.39 -10.34
N VAL A 41 3.05 -1.65 -9.35
CA VAL A 41 4.31 -1.91 -8.65
C VAL A 41 4.02 -2.20 -7.18
N VAL A 42 4.73 -3.17 -6.61
CA VAL A 42 4.68 -3.49 -5.18
C VAL A 42 5.99 -3.08 -4.53
N TYR A 43 5.88 -2.31 -3.46
CA TYR A 43 6.99 -1.86 -2.64
C TYR A 43 6.95 -2.56 -1.29
N LEU A 44 8.10 -3.00 -0.79
CA LEU A 44 8.33 -3.22 0.64
C LEU A 44 8.59 -1.86 1.28
N ALA A 45 7.93 -1.57 2.39
CA ALA A 45 8.16 -0.38 3.19
C ALA A 45 8.00 -0.72 4.68
N LYS A 46 8.47 0.17 5.55
CA LYS A 46 8.37 0.01 7.01
C LYS A 46 7.53 1.12 7.61
N LEU A 47 6.50 0.78 8.38
CA LEU A 47 5.68 1.75 9.10
C LEU A 47 6.48 2.34 10.27
N VAL A 48 6.57 3.66 10.35
CA VAL A 48 7.44 4.35 11.33
C VAL A 48 6.93 4.17 12.77
N HIS A 49 5.62 4.20 12.98
CA HIS A 49 5.04 4.19 14.33
C HIS A 49 5.21 2.87 15.09
N ASN A 50 5.36 1.74 14.37
CA ASN A 50 5.45 0.40 14.97
C ASN A 50 6.56 -0.48 14.37
N ASN A 51 7.40 0.07 13.48
CA ASN A 51 8.46 -0.64 12.77
C ASN A 51 8.01 -1.89 12.00
N GLU A 52 6.75 -1.95 11.59
CA GLU A 52 6.20 -3.10 10.89
C GLU A 52 6.45 -3.02 9.39
N ASP A 53 6.95 -4.12 8.82
CA ASP A 53 7.10 -4.28 7.38
C ASP A 53 5.73 -4.45 6.70
N VAL A 54 5.52 -3.72 5.61
CA VAL A 54 4.28 -3.73 4.82
C VAL A 54 4.56 -3.81 3.33
N ALA A 55 3.62 -4.39 2.59
CA ALA A 55 3.61 -4.34 1.14
C ALA A 55 2.68 -3.21 0.66
N ILE A 56 3.21 -2.25 -0.09
CA ILE A 56 2.43 -1.17 -0.70
C ILE A 56 2.24 -1.51 -2.18
N LYS A 57 1.03 -1.91 -2.56
CA LYS A 57 0.67 -2.13 -3.97
C LYS A 57 0.12 -0.83 -4.57
N LYS A 58 0.90 -0.20 -5.44
CA LYS A 58 0.55 1.04 -6.16
C LYS A 58 -0.04 0.70 -7.53
N VAL A 59 -1.30 1.06 -7.74
CA VAL A 59 -2.10 0.69 -8.92
C VAL A 59 -2.66 1.95 -9.59
N LEU A 60 -2.37 2.14 -10.87
CA LEU A 60 -2.95 3.23 -11.66
C LEU A 60 -4.46 3.05 -11.76
N GLN A 61 -5.23 4.11 -11.47
CA GLN A 61 -6.68 4.15 -11.63
C GLN A 61 -7.01 4.56 -13.07
N ASP A 62 -6.87 3.63 -14.00
CA ASP A 62 -7.32 3.82 -15.37
C ASP A 62 -8.85 3.82 -15.42
N LYS A 63 -9.45 4.96 -15.83
CA LYS A 63 -10.91 5.15 -15.90
C LYS A 63 -11.61 4.13 -16.79
N ARG A 64 -10.90 3.47 -17.71
CA ARG A 64 -11.42 2.43 -18.60
C ARG A 64 -11.60 1.08 -17.88
N PHE A 65 -10.96 0.89 -16.73
CA PHE A 65 -11.00 -0.35 -15.97
C PHE A 65 -11.57 -0.13 -14.57
N LYS A 66 -12.51 -0.98 -14.16
CA LYS A 66 -13.06 -0.93 -12.79
C LYS A 66 -12.14 -1.69 -11.84
N ASN A 67 -11.40 -0.98 -11.00
CA ASN A 67 -10.61 -1.60 -9.93
C ASN A 67 -11.54 -2.02 -8.78
N ARG A 68 -11.74 -3.33 -8.61
CA ARG A 68 -12.53 -3.93 -7.52
C ARG A 68 -11.70 -4.36 -6.31
N GLU A 69 -10.37 -4.28 -6.39
CA GLU A 69 -9.48 -4.82 -5.37
C GLU A 69 -9.76 -4.19 -4.00
N LEU A 70 -9.83 -2.86 -3.91
CA LEU A 70 -10.13 -2.19 -2.62
C LEU A 70 -11.46 -2.65 -2.02
N GLN A 71 -12.51 -2.74 -2.84
CA GLN A 71 -13.85 -3.13 -2.38
C GLN A 71 -13.88 -4.58 -1.87
N ILE A 72 -13.14 -5.47 -2.52
CA ILE A 72 -13.00 -6.87 -2.09
C ILE A 72 -12.18 -6.93 -0.80
N MET A 73 -11.02 -6.28 -0.77
CA MET A 73 -10.09 -6.32 0.36
C MET A 73 -10.70 -5.75 1.66
N ARG A 74 -11.56 -4.73 1.57
CA ARG A 74 -12.31 -4.19 2.71
C ARG A 74 -13.26 -5.20 3.37
N ARG A 75 -13.65 -6.26 2.65
CA ARG A 75 -14.58 -7.30 3.12
C ARG A 75 -13.87 -8.58 3.55
N LEU A 76 -12.56 -8.69 3.30
CA LEU A 76 -11.78 -9.88 3.58
C LEU A 76 -11.06 -9.73 4.92
N GLU A 77 -11.43 -10.57 5.88
CA GLU A 77 -10.71 -10.74 7.15
C GLU A 77 -10.61 -12.22 7.46
N HIS A 78 -9.46 -12.83 7.14
CA HIS A 78 -9.23 -14.26 7.34
C HIS A 78 -7.74 -14.55 7.52
N ARG A 79 -7.40 -15.51 8.38
CA ARG A 79 -6.01 -15.87 8.73
C ARG A 79 -5.13 -16.36 7.55
N ASN A 80 -5.74 -16.71 6.41
CA ASN A 80 -5.06 -17.19 5.20
C ASN A 80 -5.15 -16.20 4.04
N VAL A 81 -5.59 -14.96 4.30
CA VAL A 81 -5.68 -13.89 3.32
C VAL A 81 -4.92 -12.70 3.87
N VAL A 82 -4.02 -12.13 3.08
CA VAL A 82 -3.24 -10.96 3.48
C VAL A 82 -4.17 -9.82 3.90
N LYS A 83 -3.89 -9.21 5.05
CA LYS A 83 -4.76 -8.17 5.59
C LYS A 83 -4.53 -6.83 4.88
N LEU A 84 -5.62 -6.16 4.47
CA LEU A 84 -5.58 -4.73 4.16
C LEU A 84 -5.48 -3.96 5.46
N LYS A 85 -4.45 -3.13 5.61
CA LYS A 85 -4.21 -2.34 6.82
C LYS A 85 -4.67 -0.90 6.63
N TYR A 86 -4.29 -0.31 5.51
CA TYR A 86 -4.67 1.05 5.12
C TYR A 86 -4.73 1.16 3.60
N PHE A 87 -5.33 2.24 3.10
CA PHE A 87 -5.24 2.61 1.70
C PHE A 87 -5.23 4.13 1.55
N PHE A 88 -4.64 4.61 0.45
CA PHE A 88 -4.67 6.03 0.11
C PHE A 88 -4.58 6.25 -1.40
N TYR A 89 -5.01 7.42 -1.85
CA TYR A 89 -4.85 7.86 -3.22
C TYR A 89 -3.73 8.89 -3.33
N CYS A 90 -2.95 8.85 -4.41
CA CYS A 90 -1.99 9.90 -4.72
C CYS A 90 -2.00 10.24 -6.21
N SER A 91 -1.62 11.47 -6.54
CA SER A 91 -1.45 11.90 -7.92
C SER A 91 -0.14 11.33 -8.50
N GLY A 92 -0.16 11.03 -9.80
CA GLY A 92 1.03 10.68 -10.57
C GLY A 92 1.85 11.88 -11.03
N ASP A 93 2.89 11.60 -11.80
CA ASP A 93 3.73 12.63 -12.42
C ASP A 93 3.00 13.35 -13.55
N LYS A 94 2.09 12.64 -14.25
CA LYS A 94 1.27 13.23 -15.30
C LYS A 94 -0.04 13.76 -14.75
N LYS A 95 -0.53 14.82 -15.40
CA LYS A 95 -1.86 15.37 -15.15
C LYS A 95 -2.92 14.28 -15.31
N ASP A 96 -3.86 14.22 -14.38
CA ASP A 96 -4.97 13.26 -14.31
C ASP A 96 -4.60 11.81 -13.98
N GLU A 97 -3.32 11.49 -13.73
CA GLU A 97 -2.96 10.19 -13.18
C GLU A 97 -3.28 10.14 -11.68
N VAL A 98 -4.10 9.17 -11.29
CA VAL A 98 -4.42 8.87 -9.90
C VAL A 98 -4.01 7.44 -9.63
N TYR A 99 -3.29 7.23 -8.53
CA TYR A 99 -2.89 5.91 -8.07
C TYR A 99 -3.63 5.57 -6.79
N LEU A 100 -4.12 4.34 -6.71
CA LEU A 100 -4.55 3.71 -5.46
C LEU A 100 -3.36 2.96 -4.87
N ASN A 101 -3.08 3.20 -3.60
CA ASN A 101 -2.05 2.50 -2.84
C ASN A 101 -2.74 1.65 -1.78
N LEU A 102 -2.59 0.33 -1.88
CA LEU A 102 -3.06 -0.61 -0.87
C LEU A 102 -1.90 -0.96 0.04
N ILE A 103 -2.01 -0.65 1.34
CA ILE A 103 -1.02 -1.02 2.35
C ILE A 103 -1.47 -2.34 2.97
N LEU A 104 -0.72 -3.39 2.68
CA LEU A 104 -1.01 -4.77 3.02
C LEU A 104 0.00 -5.31 4.03
N GLU A 105 -0.40 -6.34 4.76
CA GLU A 105 0.52 -7.23 5.46
C GLU A 105 1.61 -7.73 4.51
N PHE A 106 2.87 -7.69 4.95
CA PHE A 106 3.99 -8.25 4.21
C PHE A 106 4.20 -9.73 4.54
N VAL A 107 4.35 -10.55 3.51
CA VAL A 107 4.71 -11.97 3.62
C VAL A 107 6.03 -12.18 2.88
N PRO A 108 7.09 -12.71 3.52
CA PRO A 108 8.44 -12.70 2.98
C PRO A 108 8.65 -13.64 1.78
N ASP A 109 7.89 -14.74 1.71
CA ASP A 109 8.08 -15.80 0.73
C ASP A 109 6.80 -16.10 -0.05
N THR A 110 6.98 -16.66 -1.25
CA THR A 110 5.89 -17.21 -2.05
C THR A 110 6.14 -18.70 -2.30
N VAL A 111 5.10 -19.43 -2.69
CA VAL A 111 5.20 -20.88 -3.00
C VAL A 111 6.04 -21.14 -4.26
N TYR A 112 6.13 -20.17 -5.17
CA TYR A 112 6.77 -20.30 -6.49
C TYR A 112 8.31 -20.21 -6.41
N ARG A 113 8.98 -21.07 -5.66
CA ARG A 113 10.45 -21.14 -5.67
C ARG A 113 11.00 -21.54 -7.04
#